data_AF-A0A7S1IXF9-F1
#
_entry.id   AF-A0A7S1IXF9-F1
#
_cell.length_a   1.000
_cell.length_b   1.000
_cell.length_c   1.000
_cell.angle_alpha   90.00
_cell.angle_beta   90.00
_cell.angle_gamma   90.00
#
_symmetry.space_group_name_H-M   'P 1'
#
loop_
_entity.id
_entity.type
_entity.pdbx_description
1 polymer ?
#
loop_
_entity_poly.entity_id
_entity_poly.type
_entity_poly.pdbx_seq_one_letter_code
_entity_poly.pdbx_strand_id
1 'polypeptide(L)'
;SGVPAPLVASAIGDLRACAVAFENLRCYCDYRIPSTIRAFIRICRYLIPLLLSPYFAYLANHGHVILAFVSAAFISIPFNMLNNVQMSLENPFSGPECADPDDIRLDELQLSAHMDKIANEHHDTSDDE
;
A
#
# COMPACT_ATOMS: atom_id res chain seq x y z
N SER A 1 34.27 34.01 12.17
CA SER A 1 34.61 32.63 11.80
C SER A 1 33.55 32.14 10.82
N GLY A 2 33.93 31.94 9.56
CA GLY A 2 33.01 31.48 8.52
C GLY A 2 32.93 29.96 8.51
N VAL A 3 31.72 29.42 8.35
CA VAL A 3 31.53 27.98 8.13
C VAL A 3 32.26 27.56 6.85
N PRO A 4 33.00 26.45 6.84
CA PRO A 4 33.73 25.99 5.66
C PRO A 4 32.77 25.74 4.48
N ALA A 5 33.07 26.32 3.33
CA ALA A 5 32.30 26.19 2.09
C ALA A 5 31.89 24.75 1.70
N PRO A 6 32.74 23.70 1.84
CA PRO A 6 32.33 22.33 1.50
C PRO A 6 31.20 21.80 2.40
N LEU A 7 31.15 22.24 3.66
CA LEU A 7 30.15 21.79 4.63
C LEU A 7 28.78 22.42 4.33
N VAL A 8 28.77 23.69 3.90
CA VAL A 8 27.57 24.36 3.40
C VAL A 8 27.08 23.72 2.09
N ALA A 9 27.99 23.36 1.19
CA ALA A 9 27.63 22.70 -0.07
C ALA A 9 27.02 21.31 0.17
N SER A 10 27.59 20.52 1.08
CA SER A 10 27.04 19.21 1.48
C SER A 10 25.65 19.37 2.08
N ALA A 11 25.47 20.29 3.04
CA ALA A 11 24.18 20.52 3.70
C ALA A 11 23.09 20.96 2.71
N ILE A 12 23.42 21.81 1.73
CA ILE A 12 22.49 22.20 0.66
C ILE A 12 22.12 21.00 -0.22
N GLY A 13 23.10 20.12 -0.52
CA GLY A 13 22.88 18.88 -1.25
C GLY A 13 21.90 17.94 -0.53
N ASP A 14 22.11 17.73 0.76
CA ASP A 14 21.26 16.88 1.61
C ASP A 14 19.85 17.45 1.72
N LEU A 15 19.72 18.77 1.94
CA LEU A 15 18.42 19.43 2.01
C LEU A 15 17.65 19.31 0.69
N ARG A 16 18.33 19.44 -0.45
CA ARG A 16 17.73 19.25 -1.76
C ARG A 16 17.25 17.81 -1.94
N ALA A 17 18.02 16.82 -1.52
CA ALA A 17 17.63 15.42 -1.59
C ALA A 17 16.37 15.15 -0.75
N CYS A 18 16.30 15.69 0.48
CA CYS A 18 15.11 15.63 1.31
C CYS A 18 13.90 16.30 0.66
N ALA A 19 14.08 17.49 0.07
CA ALA A 19 12.99 18.22 -0.58
C ALA A 19 12.42 17.44 -1.79
N VAL A 20 13.28 16.82 -2.61
CA VAL A 20 12.85 15.99 -3.74
C VAL A 20 12.13 14.73 -3.26
N ALA A 21 12.65 14.07 -2.23
CA ALA A 21 12.00 12.90 -1.64
C ALA A 21 10.61 13.24 -1.10
N PHE A 22 10.46 14.40 -0.46
CA PHE A 22 9.18 14.89 0.07
C PHE A 22 8.18 15.18 -1.06
N GLU A 23 8.60 15.87 -2.12
CA GLU A 23 7.75 16.16 -3.29
C GLU A 23 7.26 14.87 -3.96
N ASN A 24 8.15 13.88 -4.12
CA ASN A 24 7.80 12.58 -4.67
C ASN A 24 6.79 11.84 -3.77
N LEU A 25 7.02 11.82 -2.45
CA LEU A 25 6.10 11.18 -1.51
C LEU A 25 4.71 11.82 -1.57
N ARG A 26 4.65 13.15 -1.62
CA ARG A 26 3.40 13.90 -1.79
C ARG A 26 2.71 13.55 -3.10
N CYS A 27 3.45 13.47 -4.19
CA CYS A 27 2.93 13.07 -5.49
C CYS A 27 2.30 11.67 -5.43
N TYR A 28 2.94 10.69 -4.78
CA TYR A 28 2.36 9.35 -4.58
C TYR A 28 1.10 9.36 -3.70
N CYS A 29 1.08 10.19 -2.66
CA CYS A 29 -0.12 10.38 -1.82
C CYS A 29 -1.30 10.99 -2.57
N ASP A 30 -1.02 11.89 -3.52
CA ASP A 30 -2.02 12.62 -4.30
C ASP A 30 -2.50 11.82 -5.53
N TYR A 31 -1.64 10.97 -6.13
CA TYR A 31 -1.96 10.09 -7.27
C TYR A 31 -2.76 8.82 -6.91
N ARG A 32 -3.62 8.89 -5.89
CA ARG A 32 -4.54 7.81 -5.55
C ARG A 32 -5.45 7.47 -6.73
N ILE A 33 -5.90 6.22 -6.80
CA ILE A 33 -6.87 5.77 -7.82
C ILE A 33 -8.06 6.73 -7.82
N PRO A 34 -8.34 7.44 -8.94
CA PRO A 34 -9.36 8.44 -8.98
C PRO A 34 -10.73 7.81 -8.67
N SER A 35 -11.57 8.55 -7.95
CA SER A 35 -12.86 8.07 -7.43
C SER A 35 -13.78 7.49 -8.52
N THR A 36 -13.69 8.01 -9.75
CA THR A 36 -14.41 7.50 -10.92
C THR A 36 -14.00 6.07 -11.30
N ILE A 37 -12.70 5.76 -11.34
CA ILE A 37 -12.21 4.40 -11.67
C ILE A 37 -12.61 3.43 -10.57
N ARG A 38 -12.53 3.86 -9.31
CA ARG A 38 -12.96 3.08 -8.16
C ARG A 38 -14.45 2.72 -8.22
N ALA A 39 -15.29 3.70 -8.57
CA ALA A 39 -16.72 3.48 -8.76
C ALA A 39 -16.99 2.50 -9.91
N PHE A 40 -16.27 2.64 -11.02
CA PHE A 40 -16.38 1.72 -12.15
C PHE A 40 -16.02 0.28 -11.76
N ILE A 41 -14.90 0.05 -11.07
CA ILE A 41 -14.49 -1.28 -10.60
C ILE A 41 -15.53 -1.90 -9.65
N ARG A 42 -16.11 -1.08 -8.75
CA ARG A 42 -17.20 -1.51 -7.86
C ARG A 42 -18.42 -1.98 -8.65
N ILE A 43 -18.81 -1.25 -9.69
CA ILE A 43 -19.94 -1.64 -10.55
C ILE A 43 -19.62 -2.92 -11.33
N CYS A 44 -18.43 -3.02 -11.91
CA CYS A 44 -17.99 -4.21 -12.65
C CYS A 44 -18.02 -5.49 -11.81
N ARG A 45 -17.70 -5.41 -10.51
CA ARG A 45 -17.81 -6.57 -9.60
C ARG A 45 -19.20 -7.16 -9.54
N TYR A 46 -20.23 -6.33 -9.51
CA TYR A 46 -21.62 -6.81 -9.45
C TYR A 46 -22.15 -7.16 -10.84
N LEU A 47 -21.67 -6.48 -11.87
CA LEU A 47 -22.10 -6.70 -13.25
C LEU A 47 -21.62 -8.04 -13.81
N ILE A 48 -20.39 -8.46 -13.50
CA ILE A 48 -19.82 -9.72 -14.04
C ILE A 48 -20.64 -10.96 -13.60
N PRO A 49 -20.93 -11.17 -12.30
CA PRO A 49 -21.78 -12.26 -11.86
C PRO A 49 -23.20 -12.16 -12.42
N LEU A 50 -23.74 -10.96 -12.58
CA LEU A 50 -25.07 -10.75 -13.14
C LEU A 50 -25.15 -11.20 -14.60
N LEU A 51 -24.15 -10.87 -15.42
CA LEU A 51 -24.08 -11.28 -16.82
C LEU A 51 -23.85 -12.78 -16.97
N LEU A 52 -23.15 -13.41 -16.02
CA LEU A 52 -22.85 -14.84 -16.06
C LEU A 52 -23.89 -15.72 -15.34
N SER A 53 -24.76 -15.12 -14.53
CA SER A 53 -25.86 -15.80 -13.83
C SER A 53 -26.75 -16.66 -14.75
N PRO A 54 -27.14 -16.24 -15.97
CA PRO A 54 -27.93 -17.06 -16.88
C PRO A 54 -27.22 -18.34 -17.31
N TYR A 55 -25.89 -18.29 -17.45
CA TYR A 55 -25.08 -19.45 -17.80
C TYR A 55 -25.05 -20.47 -16.65
N PHE A 56 -24.96 -20.01 -15.39
CA PHE A 56 -25.05 -20.89 -14.23
C PHE A 56 -26.44 -21.53 -14.11
N ALA A 57 -27.50 -20.78 -14.38
CA ALA A 57 -28.87 -21.29 -14.39
C ALA A 57 -29.07 -22.35 -15.50
N TYR A 58 -28.50 -22.13 -16.68
CA TYR A 58 -28.48 -23.12 -17.77
C TYR A 58 -27.79 -24.41 -17.34
N LEU A 59 -26.63 -24.32 -16.70
CA LEU A 59 -25.85 -25.47 -16.21
C LEU A 59 -26.61 -26.26 -15.12
N ALA A 60 -27.27 -25.55 -14.20
CA ALA A 60 -28.09 -26.16 -13.16
C ALA A 60 -29.30 -26.92 -13.75
N ASN A 61 -29.95 -26.35 -14.77
CA ASN A 61 -31.09 -26.98 -15.45
C ASN A 61 -30.72 -28.24 -16.26
N HIS A 62 -29.44 -28.39 -16.64
CA HIS A 62 -28.95 -29.57 -17.36
C HIS A 62 -28.41 -30.67 -16.43
N GLY A 63 -28.83 -30.67 -15.15
CA GLY A 63 -28.46 -31.69 -14.17
C GLY A 63 -27.09 -31.48 -13.52
N HIS A 64 -26.37 -30.40 -13.85
CA HIS A 64 -25.05 -30.07 -13.33
C HIS A 64 -25.10 -29.01 -12.22
N VAL A 65 -25.99 -29.21 -11.23
CA VAL A 65 -26.21 -28.26 -10.13
C VAL A 65 -24.94 -27.96 -9.33
N ILE A 66 -24.13 -28.99 -9.04
CA ILE A 66 -22.87 -28.83 -8.29
C ILE A 66 -21.88 -27.96 -9.07
N LEU A 67 -21.76 -28.18 -10.39
CA LEU A 67 -20.87 -27.38 -11.25
C LEU A 67 -21.33 -25.92 -11.34
N ALA A 68 -22.63 -25.66 -11.32
CA ALA A 68 -23.18 -24.29 -11.27
C ALA A 68 -22.79 -23.56 -9.97
N PHE A 69 -22.89 -24.24 -8.82
CA PHE A 69 -22.45 -23.66 -7.55
C PHE A 69 -20.94 -23.45 -7.47
N VAL A 70 -20.15 -24.43 -7.91
CA VAL A 70 -18.69 -24.33 -7.91
C VAL A 70 -18.21 -23.19 -8.80
N SER A 71 -18.78 -23.05 -10.01
CA SER A 71 -18.43 -21.96 -10.92
C SER A 71 -18.83 -20.58 -10.39
N ALA A 72 -20.00 -20.45 -9.75
CA ALA A 72 -20.40 -19.21 -9.08
C ALA A 72 -19.44 -18.84 -7.94
N ALA A 73 -19.03 -19.81 -7.12
CA ALA A 73 -18.06 -19.59 -6.05
C ALA A 73 -16.68 -19.19 -6.62
N PHE A 74 -16.21 -19.86 -7.68
CA PHE A 74 -14.95 -19.56 -8.35
C PHE A 74 -14.88 -18.15 -8.94
N ILE A 75 -16.02 -17.56 -9.27
CA ILE A 75 -16.07 -16.22 -9.84
C ILE A 75 -16.33 -15.17 -8.76
N SER A 76 -17.12 -15.48 -7.74
CA SER A 76 -17.36 -14.54 -6.63
C SER A 76 -16.15 -14.36 -5.71
N ILE A 77 -15.48 -15.45 -5.33
CA ILE A 77 -14.42 -15.41 -4.31
C ILE A 77 -13.20 -14.59 -4.76
N PRO A 78 -12.57 -14.85 -5.93
CA PRO A 78 -11.40 -14.09 -6.35
C PRO A 78 -11.70 -12.61 -6.60
N PHE A 79 -12.88 -12.30 -7.15
CA PHE A 79 -13.30 -10.91 -7.37
C PHE A 79 -13.52 -10.14 -6.06
N ASN A 80 -14.01 -10.82 -5.03
CA ASN A 80 -14.17 -10.21 -3.71
C ASN A 80 -12.81 -10.04 -3.01
N MET A 81 -11.93 -11.04 -3.09
CA MET A 81 -10.57 -10.95 -2.56
C MET A 81 -9.77 -9.85 -3.24
N LEU A 82 -9.79 -9.79 -4.57
CA LEU A 82 -9.10 -8.77 -5.34
C LEU A 82 -9.57 -7.37 -4.97
N ASN A 83 -10.86 -7.18 -4.70
CA ASN A 83 -11.35 -5.91 -4.21
C ASN A 83 -10.79 -5.52 -2.86
N ASN A 84 -10.75 -6.48 -1.93
CA ASN A 84 -10.28 -6.20 -0.58
C ASN A 84 -8.82 -5.79 -0.63
N VAL A 85 -8.00 -6.49 -1.42
CA VAL A 85 -6.61 -6.12 -1.67
C VAL A 85 -6.50 -4.76 -2.37
N GLN A 86 -7.32 -4.48 -3.39
CA GLN A 86 -7.32 -3.17 -4.06
C GLN A 86 -7.70 -2.01 -3.14
N MET A 87 -8.57 -2.26 -2.16
CA MET A 87 -8.98 -1.26 -1.17
C MET A 87 -7.93 -1.05 -0.09
N SER A 88 -7.28 -2.13 0.33
CA SER A 88 -6.14 -2.13 1.25
C SER A 88 -4.96 -1.35 0.67
N LEU A 89 -4.55 -1.64 -0.57
CA LEU A 89 -3.43 -0.97 -1.25
C LEU A 89 -3.74 0.45 -1.73
N GLU A 90 -4.98 0.91 -1.66
CA GLU A 90 -5.38 2.24 -2.15
C GLU A 90 -4.82 3.39 -1.30
N ASN A 91 -4.55 3.13 -0.03
CA ASN A 91 -3.98 4.10 0.88
C ASN A 91 -2.82 3.49 1.69
N PRO A 92 -1.57 3.55 1.21
CA PRO A 92 -0.44 2.97 1.93
C PRO A 92 -0.01 3.74 3.18
N PHE A 93 -0.63 4.91 3.44
CA PHE A 93 -0.31 5.80 4.56
C PHE A 93 -1.54 6.04 5.44
N SER A 94 -2.35 5.00 5.66
CA SER A 94 -3.48 5.11 6.59
C SER A 94 -2.95 5.31 8.01
N GLY A 95 -3.54 6.26 8.75
CA GLY A 95 -3.20 6.47 10.15
C GLY A 95 -3.60 5.25 11.02
N PRO A 96 -3.19 5.21 12.29
CA PRO A 96 -3.44 4.08 13.21
C PRO A 96 -4.92 3.75 13.42
N GLU A 97 -5.81 4.67 13.08
CA GLU A 97 -7.26 4.55 13.12
C GLU A 97 -7.86 3.69 11.99
N CYS A 98 -7.12 3.46 10.90
CA CYS A 98 -7.46 2.54 9.80
C CYS A 98 -6.25 1.68 9.43
N ALA A 99 -5.53 1.16 10.44
CA ALA A 99 -4.31 0.40 10.23
C ALA A 99 -4.59 -0.91 9.47
N ASP A 100 -4.20 -0.92 8.20
CA ASP A 100 -4.10 -2.13 7.40
C ASP A 100 -2.75 -2.81 7.74
N PRO A 101 -2.70 -4.14 7.93
CA PRO A 101 -1.43 -4.86 8.12
C PRO A 101 -0.41 -4.59 7.00
N ASP A 102 -0.87 -4.24 5.79
CA ASP A 102 0.00 -3.94 4.65
C ASP A 102 0.38 -2.45 4.51
N ASP A 103 0.02 -1.59 5.48
CA ASP A 103 0.37 -0.16 5.49
C ASP A 103 1.84 0.11 5.83
N ILE A 104 2.36 1.23 5.33
CA ILE A 104 3.72 1.69 5.64
C ILE A 104 3.77 2.26 7.06
N ARG A 105 4.42 1.52 7.97
CA ARG A 105 4.63 1.88 9.39
C ARG A 105 5.71 2.96 9.54
N LEU A 106 5.32 4.23 9.35
CA LEU A 106 6.23 5.37 9.49
C LEU A 106 6.76 5.54 10.92
N ASP A 107 6.00 5.11 11.93
CA ASP A 107 6.33 5.27 13.35
C ASP A 107 7.49 4.36 13.79
N GLU A 108 7.57 3.14 13.23
CA GLU A 108 8.63 2.16 13.57
C GLU A 108 9.96 2.47 12.89
N LEU A 109 9.90 3.09 11.70
CA LEU A 109 11.06 3.58 10.96
C LEU A 109 11.87 4.64 11.74
N GLN A 110 11.21 5.42 12.59
CA GLN A 110 11.88 6.44 13.41
C GLN A 110 12.60 5.83 14.62
N LEU A 111 12.07 4.74 15.18
CA LEU A 111 12.62 4.11 16.38
C LEU A 111 13.87 3.29 16.06
N SER A 112 13.87 2.47 15.00
CA SER A 112 15.01 1.63 14.65
C SER A 112 16.24 2.45 14.24
N ALA A 113 16.03 3.50 13.43
CA ALA A 113 17.09 4.42 13.03
C ALA A 113 17.68 5.20 14.22
N HIS A 114 16.85 5.54 15.22
CA HIS A 114 17.33 6.20 16.43
C HIS A 114 18.06 5.24 17.37
N MET A 115 17.57 4.00 17.51
CA MET A 115 18.18 2.96 18.34
C MET A 115 19.53 2.47 17.78
N ASP A 116 19.67 2.30 16.46
CA ASP A 116 20.95 1.93 15.84
C ASP A 116 22.00 3.03 16.04
N LYS A 117 21.58 4.30 15.99
CA LYS A 117 22.48 5.43 16.22
C LYS A 117 23.00 5.48 17.66
N ILE A 118 22.14 5.20 18.64
CA ILE A 118 22.50 5.13 20.06
C ILE A 118 23.37 3.89 20.34
N ALA A 119 23.05 2.74 19.74
CA ALA A 119 23.84 1.52 19.90
C ALA A 119 25.27 1.67 19.34
N ASN A 120 25.43 2.37 18.21
CA ASN A 120 26.73 2.61 17.62
C ASN A 120 27.55 3.67 18.38
N GLU A 121 26.91 4.68 18.99
CA GLU A 121 27.59 5.65 19.89
C GLU A 121 28.04 5.01 21.21
N HIS A 122 27.32 4.01 21.74
CA HIS A 122 27.73 3.31 22.95
C HIS A 122 28.86 2.28 22.74
N HIS A 123 29.01 1.74 21.52
CA HIS A 123 30.09 0.81 21.20
C HIS A 123 31.45 1.51 21.07
N ASP A 124 31.47 2.73 20.52
CA ASP A 124 32.70 3.54 20.38
C ASP A 124 33.25 4.04 21.73
N THR A 125 32.41 4.18 22.76
CA THR A 125 32.83 4.62 24.10
C THR A 125 33.36 3.51 25.02
N SER A 126 33.15 2.24 24.66
CA SER A 126 33.60 1.08 25.46
C SER A 126 34.96 0.52 25.06
N ASP A 127 35.49 0.94 23.91
CA ASP A 127 36.79 0.48 23.40
C ASP A 127 37.96 1.42 23.82
N ASP A 128 37.65 2.50 24.54
CA ASP A 128 38.59 3.52 25.03
C ASP A 128 38.88 3.44 26.56
N GLU A 129 38.42 2.39 27.26
CA GLU A 129 38.77 2.07 28.66
C GLU A 129 39.51 0.73 28.80
#